data_AF-B9WIW8-F1
#
_entry.id   AF-B9WIW8-F1
#
_cell.length_a   1.000
_cell.length_b   1.000
_cell.length_c   1.000
_cell.angle_alpha   90.00
_cell.angle_beta   90.00
_cell.angle_gamma   90.00
#
_symmetry.space_group_name_H-M   'P 1'
#
loop_
_entity.id
_entity.type
_entity.pdbx_description
1 polymer ?
#
loop_
_entity_poly.entity_id
_entity_poly.type
_entity_poly.pdbx_seq_one_letter_code
_entity_poly.pdbx_strand_id
1 'polypeptide(L)'
;MSAVYYKKLDTVQFQIYDLFNSLIQLSNSEDESVYKASFDDTVQEIDSLLIAFKDLLRLLRPKDKSNKLNTYELKFHSLKQKLRELQVFINDQQQDKLHEYRVKHFRLQDSPVDTLNNESARDQLFASRSIKKTQKETEASINQQIVNQNKSITKSLQASRQLLSAGILQSELNIENIDQQTKDLYKLNEGFIQFNDLLNRSKKIVKFIEKQDKADRQRIYLSMGFFILCCSWVVYRRILRRPLKIFLWSFFKIFNIFNWLLGGGRSKGLSATGVLVSSVIAATTEIDEYETTKTFLETFSGMEDSNTAIDTLTMVVESLTTSSMERIVDEL
;
A
#
# COMPACT_ATOMS: atom_id res chain seq x y z
N MET A 1 -16.78 -29.48 18.72
CA MET A 1 -15.91 -29.44 17.53
C MET A 1 -14.73 -28.48 17.67
N SER A 2 -14.92 -27.21 18.08
CA SER A 2 -13.82 -26.24 18.28
C SER A 2 -12.71 -26.71 19.24
N ALA A 3 -13.06 -27.37 20.34
CA ALA A 3 -12.09 -27.91 21.30
C ALA A 3 -11.10 -28.94 20.70
N VAL A 4 -11.51 -29.72 19.70
CA VAL A 4 -10.65 -30.71 19.04
C VAL A 4 -9.58 -30.00 18.18
N TYR A 5 -9.93 -28.86 17.58
CA TYR A 5 -8.98 -28.09 16.79
C TYR A 5 -7.98 -27.32 17.66
N TYR A 6 -8.39 -26.80 18.82
CA TYR A 6 -7.46 -26.19 19.78
C TYR A 6 -6.45 -27.21 20.32
N LYS A 7 -6.89 -28.44 20.62
CA LYS A 7 -5.97 -29.52 21.03
C LYS A 7 -4.96 -29.89 19.94
N LYS A 8 -5.39 -29.89 18.66
CA LYS A 8 -4.48 -30.08 17.52
C LYS A 8 -3.50 -28.92 17.34
N LEU A 9 -3.95 -27.67 17.57
CA LEU A 9 -3.06 -26.50 17.58
C LEU A 9 -1.98 -26.63 18.66
N ASP A 10 -2.35 -27.05 19.87
CA ASP A 10 -1.39 -27.21 20.97
C ASP A 10 -0.36 -28.31 20.67
N THR A 11 -0.76 -29.41 20.02
CA THR A 11 0.18 -30.47 19.58
C THR A 11 1.16 -29.97 18.53
N VAL A 12 0.68 -29.25 17.50
CA VAL A 12 1.55 -28.68 16.46
C VAL A 12 2.47 -27.61 17.05
N GLN A 13 1.98 -26.80 17.98
CA GLN A 13 2.80 -25.82 18.69
C GLN A 13 3.95 -26.49 19.45
N PHE A 14 3.67 -27.57 20.19
CA PHE A 14 4.68 -28.30 20.95
C PHE A 14 5.76 -28.90 20.03
N GLN A 15 5.35 -29.49 18.91
CA GLN A 15 6.27 -30.02 17.89
C GLN A 15 7.20 -28.94 17.31
N ILE A 16 6.67 -27.74 17.05
CA ILE A 16 7.50 -26.64 16.54
C ILE A 16 8.53 -26.18 17.60
N TYR A 17 8.16 -26.16 18.89
CA TYR A 17 9.10 -25.81 19.95
C TYR A 17 10.21 -26.87 20.15
N ASP A 18 9.88 -28.16 20.06
CA ASP A 18 10.87 -29.23 20.11
C ASP A 18 11.84 -29.16 18.93
N LEU A 19 11.33 -28.89 17.72
CA LEU A 19 12.16 -28.67 16.54
C LEU A 19 13.06 -27.44 16.68
N PHE A 20 12.56 -26.33 17.25
CA PHE A 20 13.41 -25.18 17.54
C PHE A 20 14.51 -25.49 18.56
N ASN A 21 14.23 -26.28 19.59
CA ASN A 21 15.25 -26.68 20.55
C ASN A 21 16.29 -27.61 19.92
N SER A 22 15.86 -28.54 19.06
CA SER A 22 16.75 -29.37 18.25
C SER A 22 17.65 -28.53 17.34
N LEU A 23 17.08 -27.50 16.68
CA LEU A 23 17.80 -26.56 15.82
C LEU A 23 18.89 -25.79 16.58
N ILE A 24 18.55 -25.30 17.77
CA ILE A 24 19.49 -24.60 18.65
C ILE A 24 20.60 -25.56 19.12
N GLN A 25 20.26 -26.82 19.39
CA GLN A 25 21.25 -27.82 19.78
C GLN A 25 22.19 -28.20 18.63
N LEU A 26 21.66 -28.29 17.40
CA LEU A 26 22.45 -28.55 16.19
C LEU A 26 23.40 -27.39 15.86
N SER A 27 22.99 -26.14 16.14
CA SER A 27 23.82 -24.94 15.95
C SER A 27 25.12 -24.95 16.77
N ASN A 28 25.19 -25.77 17.83
CA ASN A 28 26.40 -25.91 18.65
C ASN A 28 27.34 -27.02 18.16
N SER A 29 26.97 -27.79 17.13
CA SER A 29 27.79 -28.87 16.59
C SER A 29 28.69 -28.37 15.45
N GLU A 30 29.97 -28.75 15.48
CA GLU A 30 31.06 -28.12 14.70
C GLU A 30 31.14 -28.51 13.20
N ASP A 31 30.28 -29.40 12.70
CA ASP A 31 30.40 -29.97 11.34
C ASP A 31 29.61 -29.19 10.26
N GLU A 32 30.29 -28.28 9.57
CA GLU A 32 29.75 -27.23 8.69
C GLU A 32 28.92 -27.70 7.47
N SER A 33 29.22 -28.86 6.87
CA SER A 33 28.55 -29.34 5.65
C SER A 33 27.32 -30.22 5.92
N VAL A 34 27.36 -31.05 6.96
CA VAL A 34 26.24 -31.86 7.43
C VAL A 34 25.22 -30.97 8.16
N TYR A 35 25.71 -29.95 8.87
CA TYR A 35 24.89 -28.94 9.53
C TYR A 35 23.98 -28.21 8.56
N LYS A 36 24.49 -27.74 7.41
CA LYS A 36 23.68 -26.94 6.47
C LYS A 36 22.53 -27.74 5.84
N ALA A 37 22.79 -28.99 5.44
CA ALA A 37 21.77 -29.86 4.86
C ALA A 37 20.70 -30.23 5.90
N SER A 38 21.14 -30.66 7.09
CA SER A 38 20.22 -31.00 8.18
C SER A 38 19.45 -29.77 8.70
N PHE A 39 20.05 -28.58 8.64
CA PHE A 39 19.42 -27.32 9.03
C PHE A 39 18.33 -26.91 8.03
N ASP A 40 18.63 -26.91 6.74
CA ASP A 40 17.65 -26.55 5.70
C ASP A 40 16.45 -27.51 5.73
N ASP A 41 16.71 -28.81 5.93
CA ASP A 41 15.67 -29.83 6.14
C ASP A 41 14.81 -29.52 7.37
N THR A 42 15.41 -29.20 8.52
CA THR A 42 14.65 -28.86 9.74
C THR A 42 13.90 -27.53 9.64
N VAL A 43 14.42 -26.53 8.94
CA VAL A 43 13.73 -25.25 8.69
C VAL A 43 12.55 -25.47 7.75
N GLN A 44 12.73 -26.26 6.70
CA GLN A 44 11.65 -26.64 5.79
C GLN A 44 10.55 -27.42 6.52
N GLU A 45 10.92 -28.29 7.46
CA GLU A 45 9.97 -29.01 8.31
C GLU A 45 9.19 -28.05 9.23
N ILE A 46 9.88 -27.09 9.87
CA ILE A 46 9.21 -26.06 10.69
C ILE A 46 8.27 -25.20 9.85
N ASP A 47 8.67 -24.77 8.65
CA ASP A 47 7.83 -24.00 7.74
C ASP A 47 6.58 -24.79 7.32
N SER A 48 6.72 -26.09 7.05
CA SER A 48 5.59 -26.96 6.74
C SER A 48 4.59 -27.06 7.91
N LEU A 49 5.07 -27.17 9.14
CA LEU A 49 4.24 -27.20 10.34
C LEU A 49 3.60 -25.84 10.64
N LEU A 50 4.29 -24.74 10.32
CA LEU A 50 3.79 -23.39 10.45
C LEU A 50 2.68 -23.12 9.41
N ILE A 51 2.79 -23.65 8.20
CA ILE A 51 1.71 -23.64 7.19
C ILE A 51 0.50 -24.45 7.69
N ALA A 52 0.72 -25.65 8.23
CA ALA A 52 -0.36 -26.46 8.80
C ALA A 52 -1.06 -25.75 9.98
N PHE A 53 -0.30 -25.07 10.85
CA PHE A 53 -0.85 -24.26 11.94
C PHE A 53 -1.69 -23.09 11.41
N LYS A 54 -1.22 -22.41 10.37
CA LYS A 54 -1.94 -21.33 9.70
C LYS A 54 -3.22 -21.80 9.03
N ASP A 55 -3.23 -22.97 8.41
CA ASP A 55 -4.42 -23.54 7.79
C ASP A 55 -5.46 -23.97 8.84
N LEU A 56 -5.01 -24.53 9.97
CA LEU A 56 -5.88 -24.79 11.12
C LEU A 56 -6.48 -23.49 11.67
N LEU A 57 -5.70 -22.41 11.82
CA LEU A 57 -6.22 -21.10 12.19
C LEU A 57 -7.24 -20.56 11.18
N ARG A 58 -6.98 -20.71 9.87
CA ARG A 58 -7.88 -20.27 8.81
C ARG A 58 -9.21 -21.02 8.84
N LEU A 59 -9.20 -22.32 9.15
CA LEU A 59 -10.41 -23.12 9.34
C LEU A 59 -11.20 -22.74 10.60
N LEU A 60 -10.53 -22.17 11.60
CA LEU A 60 -11.17 -21.74 12.86
C LEU A 60 -11.72 -20.31 12.77
N ARG A 61 -11.14 -19.47 11.89
CA ARG A 61 -11.54 -18.07 11.64
C ARG A 61 -13.04 -17.86 11.38
N PRO A 62 -13.76 -18.68 10.58
CA PRO A 62 -15.20 -18.50 10.38
C PRO A 62 -16.06 -19.03 11.54
N LYS A 63 -15.51 -19.89 12.41
CA LYS A 63 -16.27 -20.62 13.43
C LYS A 63 -16.27 -19.95 14.81
N ASP A 64 -15.30 -19.09 15.12
CA ASP A 64 -15.18 -18.53 16.47
C ASP A 64 -14.51 -17.15 16.47
N LYS A 65 -15.24 -16.11 16.90
CA LYS A 65 -14.73 -14.73 17.14
C LYS A 65 -14.30 -14.53 18.62
N SER A 66 -14.04 -15.62 19.34
CA SER A 66 -13.66 -15.56 20.75
C SER A 66 -12.21 -15.08 20.95
N ASN A 67 -11.94 -14.43 22.08
CA ASN A 67 -10.60 -13.98 22.49
C ASN A 67 -9.53 -15.09 22.43
N LYS A 68 -9.94 -16.36 22.53
CA LYS A 68 -9.05 -17.52 22.40
C LYS A 68 -8.40 -17.60 21.01
N LEU A 69 -9.12 -17.28 19.93
CA LEU A 69 -8.58 -17.27 18.57
C LEU A 69 -7.46 -16.22 18.44
N ASN A 70 -7.68 -15.02 18.96
CA ASN A 70 -6.67 -13.94 18.96
C ASN A 70 -5.39 -14.37 19.70
N THR A 71 -5.51 -15.11 20.82
CA THR A 71 -4.35 -15.64 21.54
C THR A 71 -3.54 -16.60 20.66
N TYR A 72 -4.19 -17.46 19.88
CA TYR A 72 -3.48 -18.39 18.99
C TYR A 72 -2.90 -17.72 17.74
N GLU A 73 -3.53 -16.66 17.23
CA GLU A 73 -2.95 -15.82 16.17
C GLU A 73 -1.69 -15.09 16.66
N LEU A 74 -1.69 -14.56 17.90
CA LEU A 74 -0.50 -13.95 18.50
C LEU A 74 0.63 -14.97 18.69
N LYS A 75 0.30 -16.17 19.16
CA LYS A 75 1.27 -17.27 19.29
C LYS A 75 1.91 -17.62 17.95
N PHE A 76 1.11 -17.75 16.89
CA PHE A 76 1.61 -17.98 15.54
C PHE A 76 2.62 -16.92 15.09
N HIS A 77 2.29 -15.64 15.30
CA HIS A 77 3.19 -14.53 14.96
C HIS A 77 4.50 -14.59 15.76
N SER A 78 4.45 -14.90 17.06
CA SER A 78 5.65 -15.06 17.89
C SER A 78 6.54 -16.21 17.42
N LEU A 79 5.93 -17.30 16.94
CA LEU A 79 6.63 -18.48 16.44
C LEU A 79 7.37 -18.18 15.14
N LYS A 80 6.70 -17.46 14.24
CA LYS A 80 7.30 -16.98 12.99
C LYS A 80 8.43 -15.99 13.24
N GLN A 81 8.27 -15.10 14.22
CA GLN A 81 9.32 -14.15 14.59
C GLN A 81 10.56 -14.89 15.13
N LYS A 82 10.35 -15.88 16.01
CA LYS A 82 11.45 -16.71 16.53
C LYS A 82 12.18 -17.47 15.42
N LEU A 83 11.47 -18.01 14.42
CA LEU A 83 12.09 -18.63 13.26
C LEU A 83 13.00 -17.65 12.50
N ARG A 84 12.49 -16.44 12.25
CA ARG A 84 13.23 -15.40 11.53
C ARG A 84 14.48 -14.99 12.29
N GLU A 85 14.37 -14.81 13.61
CA GLU A 85 15.51 -14.48 14.48
C GLU A 85 16.56 -15.59 14.46
N LEU A 86 16.15 -16.86 14.54
CA LEU A 86 17.06 -18.01 14.43
C LEU A 86 17.75 -18.08 13.07
N GLN A 87 17.03 -17.84 11.99
CA GLN A 87 17.60 -17.82 10.64
C GLN A 87 18.64 -16.70 10.48
N VAL A 88 18.38 -15.52 11.03
CA VAL A 88 19.34 -14.40 11.03
C VAL A 88 20.56 -14.73 11.90
N PHE A 89 20.37 -15.25 13.11
CA PHE A 89 21.45 -15.62 14.03
C PHE A 89 22.43 -16.61 13.41
N ILE A 90 21.92 -17.59 12.65
CA ILE A 90 22.75 -18.61 12.02
C ILE A 90 23.50 -18.06 10.81
N ASN A 91 22.87 -17.17 10.04
CA ASN A 91 23.56 -16.48 8.94
C ASN A 91 24.69 -15.59 9.48
N ASP A 92 24.44 -14.85 10.55
CA ASP A 92 25.43 -14.00 11.22
C ASP A 92 26.64 -14.83 11.72
N GLN A 93 26.38 -15.96 12.38
CA GLN A 93 27.40 -16.95 12.75
C GLN A 93 28.23 -17.45 11.56
N GLN A 94 27.63 -17.65 10.40
CA GLN A 94 28.35 -18.03 9.18
C GLN A 94 29.23 -16.89 8.67
N GLN A 95 28.74 -15.64 8.73
CA GLN A 95 29.52 -14.48 8.32
C GLN A 95 30.74 -14.27 9.22
N ASP A 96 30.59 -14.48 10.53
CA ASP A 96 31.69 -14.41 11.50
C ASP A 96 32.76 -15.47 11.24
N LYS A 97 32.36 -16.73 11.01
CA LYS A 97 33.30 -17.81 10.65
C LYS A 97 34.01 -17.54 9.33
N LEU A 98 33.29 -17.03 8.32
CA LEU A 98 33.88 -16.63 7.04
C LEU A 98 34.85 -15.46 7.22
N HIS A 99 34.50 -14.48 8.06
CA HIS A 99 35.38 -13.37 8.41
C HIS A 99 36.65 -13.87 9.12
N GLU A 100 36.53 -14.77 10.09
CA GLU A 100 37.67 -15.39 10.77
C GLU A 100 38.57 -16.18 9.81
N TYR A 101 37.97 -16.96 8.90
CA TYR A 101 38.71 -17.66 7.84
C TYR A 101 39.49 -16.67 6.97
N ARG A 102 38.85 -15.57 6.56
CA ARG A 102 39.51 -14.51 5.80
C ARG A 102 40.68 -13.91 6.59
N VAL A 103 40.49 -13.56 7.87
CA VAL A 103 41.56 -12.97 8.69
C VAL A 103 42.75 -13.93 8.85
N LYS A 104 42.50 -15.22 9.13
CA LYS A 104 43.54 -16.25 9.30
C LYS A 104 44.31 -16.54 8.01
N HIS A 105 43.60 -16.70 6.89
CA HIS A 105 44.23 -17.05 5.61
C HIS A 105 44.89 -15.85 4.92
N PHE A 106 44.33 -14.64 5.06
CA PHE A 106 44.85 -13.44 4.42
C PHE A 106 45.78 -12.60 5.30
N ARG A 107 46.07 -13.03 6.54
CA ARG A 107 47.00 -12.36 7.48
C ARG A 107 46.78 -10.84 7.52
N LEU A 108 45.55 -10.42 7.80
CA LEU A 108 45.25 -8.99 8.02
C LEU A 108 45.62 -8.50 9.44
N GLN A 109 46.27 -9.36 10.24
CA GLN A 109 46.83 -8.97 11.52
C GLN A 109 48.28 -8.52 11.32
N ASP A 110 48.49 -7.21 11.52
CA ASP A 110 49.76 -6.47 11.64
C ASP A 110 50.54 -6.21 10.35
N SER A 111 50.12 -5.16 9.64
CA SER A 111 51.09 -4.21 9.09
C SER A 111 50.60 -2.80 9.38
N PRO A 112 51.23 -2.04 10.30
CA PRO A 112 50.98 -0.61 10.39
C PRO A 112 51.29 -0.01 9.02
N VAL A 113 50.40 0.86 8.56
CA VAL A 113 50.48 1.52 7.27
C VAL A 113 51.70 2.46 7.28
N ASP A 114 52.85 1.93 6.88
CA ASP A 114 54.03 2.73 6.53
C ASP A 114 53.83 3.28 5.12
N THR A 115 53.14 4.41 5.03
CA THR A 115 52.90 5.17 3.79
C THR A 115 54.18 5.71 3.15
N LEU A 116 55.36 5.49 3.74
CA LEU A 116 56.67 5.99 3.29
C LEU A 116 57.46 4.99 2.42
N ASN A 117 57.06 3.72 2.35
CA ASN A 117 57.83 2.68 1.63
C ASN A 117 57.27 2.31 0.24
N ASN A 118 56.13 2.88 -0.16
CA ASN A 118 55.48 2.53 -1.42
C ASN A 118 56.24 3.05 -2.66
N GLU A 119 56.89 4.22 -2.55
CA GLU A 119 57.76 4.72 -3.62
C GLU A 119 59.02 3.86 -3.78
N SER A 120 59.66 3.46 -2.68
CA SER A 120 60.86 2.59 -2.74
C SER A 120 60.54 1.20 -3.30
N ALA A 121 59.39 0.63 -2.96
CA ALA A 121 58.95 -0.65 -3.54
C ALA A 121 58.65 -0.54 -5.04
N ARG A 122 58.01 0.56 -5.45
CA ARG A 122 57.73 0.85 -6.86
C ARG A 122 59.02 1.03 -7.65
N ASP A 123 59.95 1.82 -7.15
CA ASP A 123 61.22 2.11 -7.82
C ASP A 123 62.14 0.89 -7.88
N GLN A 124 62.11 0.00 -6.87
CA GLN A 124 62.84 -1.27 -6.91
C GLN A 124 62.28 -2.25 -7.96
N LEU A 125 60.96 -2.27 -8.16
CA LEU A 125 60.31 -3.09 -9.19
C LEU A 125 60.63 -2.61 -10.61
N PHE A 126 60.81 -1.29 -10.81
CA PHE A 126 61.18 -0.71 -12.11
C PHE A 126 62.70 -0.64 -12.35
N ALA A 127 63.52 -0.54 -11.30
CA ALA A 127 64.98 -0.55 -11.39
C ALA A 127 65.50 -1.87 -11.97
N SER A 128 64.85 -3.00 -11.66
CA SER A 128 65.22 -4.31 -12.24
C SER A 128 65.00 -4.40 -13.76
N ARG A 129 64.25 -3.47 -14.38
CA ARG A 129 64.01 -3.43 -15.83
C ARG A 129 65.08 -2.60 -16.57
N SER A 130 65.65 -1.59 -15.91
CA SER A 130 66.57 -0.62 -16.52
C SER A 130 68.01 -1.14 -16.67
N ILE A 131 68.42 -2.11 -15.84
CA ILE A 131 69.83 -2.55 -15.74
C ILE A 131 70.25 -3.55 -16.86
N LYS A 132 69.34 -3.97 -17.76
CA LYS A 132 69.62 -5.05 -18.72
C LYS A 132 70.22 -4.62 -20.08
N LYS A 133 70.75 -3.39 -20.23
CA LYS A 133 71.25 -2.92 -21.55
C LYS A 133 72.76 -2.76 -21.69
N THR A 134 73.57 -3.06 -20.68
CA THR A 134 75.03 -2.85 -20.81
C THR A 134 75.82 -3.95 -20.12
N GLN A 135 76.22 -5.00 -20.85
CA GLN A 135 77.55 -5.61 -20.84
C GLN A 135 77.63 -6.96 -21.61
N LYS A 136 78.47 -6.96 -22.68
CA LYS A 136 79.40 -7.99 -23.18
C LYS A 136 78.88 -9.43 -23.44
N GLU A 137 78.64 -9.83 -24.68
CA GLU A 137 79.56 -10.42 -25.68
C GLU A 137 79.86 -11.93 -25.52
N THR A 138 79.19 -12.69 -26.41
CA THR A 138 79.67 -13.83 -27.23
C THR A 138 80.09 -15.16 -26.57
N GLU A 139 79.36 -16.22 -26.97
CA GLU A 139 79.54 -17.66 -26.72
C GLU A 139 78.98 -18.26 -25.42
N ALA A 140 79.23 -17.69 -24.23
CA ALA A 140 78.41 -17.99 -23.04
C ALA A 140 77.00 -17.34 -23.12
N SER A 141 76.84 -16.45 -24.11
CA SER A 141 75.68 -15.60 -24.36
C SER A 141 74.41 -16.38 -24.69
N ILE A 142 74.47 -17.50 -25.43
CA ILE A 142 73.24 -18.19 -25.87
C ILE A 142 72.56 -18.89 -24.68
N ASN A 143 73.31 -19.66 -23.90
CA ASN A 143 72.76 -20.33 -22.71
C ASN A 143 72.32 -19.33 -21.64
N GLN A 144 73.07 -18.24 -21.42
CA GLN A 144 72.66 -17.17 -20.51
C GLN A 144 71.45 -16.38 -21.04
N GLN A 145 71.32 -16.21 -22.35
CA GLN A 145 70.17 -15.56 -22.99
C GLN A 145 68.91 -16.43 -22.86
N ILE A 146 69.02 -17.74 -23.05
CA ILE A 146 67.94 -18.71 -22.83
C ILE A 146 67.51 -18.73 -21.36
N VAL A 147 68.44 -18.81 -20.41
CA VAL A 147 68.13 -18.75 -18.97
C VAL A 147 67.48 -17.42 -18.59
N ASN A 148 67.96 -16.31 -19.17
CA ASN A 148 67.35 -14.99 -18.96
C ASN A 148 65.97 -14.84 -19.61
N GLN A 149 65.73 -15.50 -20.76
CA GLN A 149 64.42 -15.56 -21.40
C GLN A 149 63.46 -16.40 -20.59
N ASN A 150 63.85 -17.59 -20.13
CA ASN A 150 63.06 -18.40 -19.21
C ASN A 150 62.76 -17.64 -17.92
N LYS A 151 63.75 -16.98 -17.31
CA LYS A 151 63.54 -16.12 -16.13
C LYS A 151 62.57 -14.97 -16.42
N SER A 152 62.61 -14.38 -17.62
CA SER A 152 61.66 -13.33 -18.01
C SER A 152 60.26 -13.86 -18.26
N ILE A 153 60.12 -15.06 -18.83
CA ILE A 153 58.84 -15.76 -19.05
C ILE A 153 58.23 -16.16 -17.71
N THR A 154 59.03 -16.69 -16.79
CA THR A 154 58.58 -16.99 -15.42
C THR A 154 58.17 -15.72 -14.69
N LYS A 155 58.94 -14.62 -14.82
CA LYS A 155 58.55 -13.32 -14.25
C LYS A 155 57.24 -12.80 -14.86
N SER A 156 57.02 -12.94 -16.16
CA SER A 156 55.77 -12.53 -16.80
C SER A 156 54.60 -13.43 -16.41
N LEU A 157 54.83 -14.73 -16.22
CA LEU A 157 53.81 -15.68 -15.76
C LEU A 157 53.45 -15.42 -14.29
N GLN A 158 54.43 -15.10 -13.45
CA GLN A 158 54.23 -14.69 -12.06
C GLN A 158 53.48 -13.35 -12.00
N ALA A 159 53.84 -12.38 -12.84
CA ALA A 159 53.11 -11.11 -12.94
C ALA A 159 51.67 -11.32 -13.46
N SER A 160 51.46 -12.19 -14.45
CA SER A 160 50.14 -12.56 -14.95
C SER A 160 49.31 -13.24 -13.86
N ARG A 161 49.91 -14.14 -13.06
CA ARG A 161 49.26 -14.75 -11.90
C ARG A 161 48.86 -13.71 -10.87
N GLN A 162 49.73 -12.76 -10.56
CA GLN A 162 49.42 -11.67 -9.64
C GLN A 162 48.27 -10.79 -10.16
N LEU A 163 48.26 -10.48 -11.47
CA LEU A 163 47.16 -9.75 -12.11
C LEU A 163 45.86 -10.55 -12.12
N LEU A 164 45.91 -11.84 -12.37
CA LEU A 164 44.75 -12.73 -12.32
C LEU A 164 44.18 -12.80 -10.90
N SER A 165 45.04 -12.95 -9.89
CA SER A 165 44.62 -12.92 -8.49
C SER A 165 44.00 -11.58 -8.11
N ALA A 166 44.57 -10.46 -8.55
CA ALA A 166 43.98 -9.14 -8.35
C ALA A 166 42.63 -8.98 -9.09
N GLY A 167 42.51 -9.52 -10.30
CA GLY A 167 41.28 -9.51 -11.08
C GLY A 167 40.17 -10.36 -10.45
N ILE A 168 40.52 -11.50 -9.87
CA ILE A 168 39.58 -12.35 -9.10
C ILE A 168 39.06 -11.58 -7.88
N LEU A 169 39.95 -10.95 -7.10
CA LEU A 169 39.53 -10.12 -5.95
C LEU A 169 38.59 -8.99 -6.36
N GLN A 170 38.88 -8.33 -7.48
CA GLN A 170 38.01 -7.27 -7.99
C GLN A 170 36.66 -7.81 -8.47
N SER A 171 36.62 -9.03 -9.03
CA SER A 171 35.37 -9.70 -9.40
C SER A 171 34.55 -10.10 -8.17
N GLU A 172 35.19 -10.63 -7.12
CA GLU A 172 34.51 -10.97 -5.87
C GLU A 172 33.91 -9.74 -5.19
N LEU A 173 34.67 -8.64 -5.12
CA LEU A 173 34.18 -7.36 -4.59
C LEU A 173 33.02 -6.79 -5.42
N ASN A 174 33.04 -6.95 -6.74
CA ASN A 174 31.94 -6.53 -7.60
C ASN A 174 30.68 -7.39 -7.37
N ILE A 175 30.85 -8.71 -7.21
CA ILE A 175 29.74 -9.63 -6.87
C ILE A 175 29.15 -9.27 -5.51
N GLU A 176 29.97 -9.01 -4.51
CA GLU A 176 29.54 -8.57 -3.17
C GLU A 176 28.79 -7.24 -3.26
N ASN A 177 29.26 -6.29 -4.08
CA ASN A 177 28.55 -5.02 -4.30
C ASN A 177 27.18 -5.23 -4.96
N ILE A 178 27.09 -6.09 -5.99
CA ILE A 178 25.81 -6.42 -6.64
C ILE A 178 24.85 -7.10 -5.64
N ASP A 179 25.34 -8.00 -4.79
CA ASP A 179 24.53 -8.63 -3.74
C ASP A 179 24.06 -7.59 -2.70
N GLN A 180 24.94 -6.66 -2.30
CA GLN A 180 24.59 -5.54 -1.42
C GLN A 180 23.52 -4.64 -2.04
N GLN A 181 23.69 -4.26 -3.31
CA GLN A 181 22.71 -3.46 -4.06
C GLN A 181 21.37 -4.21 -4.19
N THR A 182 21.41 -5.52 -4.37
CA THR A 182 20.20 -6.37 -4.41
C THR A 182 19.49 -6.40 -3.07
N LYS A 183 20.25 -6.53 -1.96
CA LYS A 183 19.71 -6.45 -0.59
C LYS A 183 19.11 -5.07 -0.31
N ASP A 184 19.75 -4.01 -0.76
CA ASP A 184 19.23 -2.64 -0.59
C ASP A 184 17.98 -2.40 -1.44
N LEU A 185 17.91 -2.93 -2.67
CA LEU A 185 16.67 -2.96 -3.46
C LEU A 185 15.56 -3.73 -2.74
N TYR A 186 15.88 -4.85 -2.09
CA TYR A 186 14.90 -5.61 -1.32
C TYR A 186 14.40 -4.81 -0.11
N LYS A 187 15.29 -4.13 0.61
CA LYS A 187 14.92 -3.23 1.72
C LYS A 187 14.07 -2.05 1.24
N LEU A 188 14.40 -1.46 0.08
CA LEU A 188 13.59 -0.40 -0.54
C LEU A 188 12.20 -0.91 -0.91
N ASN A 189 12.11 -2.11 -1.49
CA ASN A 189 10.82 -2.75 -1.79
C ASN A 189 10.01 -3.03 -0.51
N GLU A 190 10.64 -3.54 0.55
CA GLU A 190 9.99 -3.73 1.84
C GLU A 190 9.51 -2.39 2.44
N GLY A 191 10.34 -1.34 2.36
CA GLY A 191 9.98 0.03 2.74
C GLY A 191 8.79 0.56 1.92
N PHE A 192 8.74 0.26 0.63
CA PHE A 192 7.62 0.64 -0.25
C PHE A 192 6.33 -0.10 0.12
N ILE A 193 6.41 -1.40 0.47
CA ILE A 193 5.26 -2.17 0.97
C ILE A 193 4.76 -1.59 2.29
N GLN A 194 5.66 -1.28 3.23
CA GLN A 194 5.29 -0.66 4.51
C GLN A 194 4.66 0.72 4.30
N PHE A 195 5.23 1.55 3.43
CA PHE A 195 4.67 2.85 3.06
C PHE A 195 3.29 2.71 2.43
N ASN A 196 3.08 1.71 1.57
CA ASN A 196 1.77 1.44 0.98
C ASN A 196 0.75 1.00 2.05
N ASP A 197 1.14 0.15 3.00
CA ASP A 197 0.26 -0.19 4.13
C ASP A 197 -0.06 1.04 5.00
N LEU A 198 0.91 1.92 5.26
CA LEU A 198 0.68 3.18 5.96
C LEU A 198 -0.27 4.11 5.18
N LEU A 199 -0.11 4.24 3.87
CA LEU A 199 -1.03 4.98 3.01
C LEU A 199 -2.43 4.36 3.03
N ASN A 200 -2.53 3.04 3.03
CA ASN A 200 -3.81 2.34 3.05
C ASN A 200 -4.50 2.50 4.42
N ARG A 201 -3.73 2.51 5.52
CA ARG A 201 -4.22 2.85 6.86
C ARG A 201 -4.67 4.31 6.92
N SER A 202 -3.89 5.24 6.39
CA SER A 202 -4.26 6.66 6.28
C SER A 202 -5.57 6.81 5.51
N LYS A 203 -5.70 6.16 4.35
CA LYS A 203 -6.93 6.14 3.54
C LYS A 203 -8.12 5.54 4.29
N LYS A 204 -7.91 4.48 5.07
CA LYS A 204 -8.96 3.91 5.94
C LYS A 204 -9.38 4.87 7.04
N ILE A 205 -8.44 5.58 7.66
CA ILE A 205 -8.72 6.59 8.68
C ILE A 205 -9.49 7.76 8.05
N VAL A 206 -9.06 8.26 6.90
CA VAL A 206 -9.78 9.31 6.15
C VAL A 206 -11.19 8.86 5.80
N LYS A 207 -11.37 7.64 5.28
CA LYS A 207 -12.70 7.09 5.00
C LYS A 207 -13.54 6.89 6.28
N PHE A 208 -12.90 6.54 7.40
CA PHE A 208 -13.60 6.40 8.68
C PHE A 208 -14.07 7.76 9.19
N ILE A 209 -13.23 8.79 9.09
CA ILE A 209 -13.58 10.18 9.42
C ILE A 209 -14.71 10.66 8.50
N GLU A 210 -14.61 10.44 7.19
CA GLU A 210 -15.66 10.81 6.23
C GLU A 210 -16.99 10.10 6.56
N LYS A 211 -16.95 8.80 6.88
CA LYS A 211 -18.14 8.04 7.25
C LYS A 211 -18.71 8.45 8.61
N GLN A 212 -17.86 8.76 9.59
CA GLN A 212 -18.29 9.30 10.88
C GLN A 212 -18.95 10.65 10.71
N ASP A 213 -18.38 11.56 9.90
CA ASP A 213 -18.97 12.87 9.63
C ASP A 213 -20.34 12.74 8.94
N LYS A 214 -20.49 11.82 7.97
CA LYS A 214 -21.79 11.54 7.34
C LYS A 214 -22.81 10.97 8.33
N ALA A 215 -22.41 10.03 9.20
CA ALA A 215 -23.29 9.45 10.20
C ALA A 215 -23.69 10.47 11.28
N ASP A 216 -22.77 11.35 11.66
CA ASP A 216 -23.02 12.41 12.63
C ASP A 216 -23.95 13.48 12.07
N ARG A 217 -23.72 13.94 10.82
CA ARG A 217 -24.67 14.77 10.08
C ARG A 217 -26.05 14.12 10.04
N GLN A 218 -26.15 12.84 9.72
CA GLN A 218 -27.44 12.14 9.65
C GLN A 218 -28.16 12.10 11.02
N ARG A 219 -27.42 11.91 12.12
CA ARG A 219 -27.98 11.96 13.49
C ARG A 219 -28.47 13.37 13.85
N ILE A 220 -27.73 14.41 13.49
CA ILE A 220 -28.14 15.81 13.70
C ILE A 220 -29.44 16.09 12.93
N TYR A 221 -29.51 15.70 11.65
CA TYR A 221 -30.73 15.87 10.84
C TYR A 221 -31.92 15.07 11.39
N LEU A 222 -31.72 13.84 11.87
CA LEU A 222 -32.79 13.04 12.49
C LEU A 222 -33.34 13.73 13.75
N SER A 223 -32.47 14.28 14.60
CA SER A 223 -32.87 15.03 15.80
C SER A 223 -33.64 16.31 15.44
N MET A 224 -33.14 17.08 14.46
CA MET A 224 -33.79 18.29 13.96
C MET A 224 -35.17 17.97 13.36
N GLY A 225 -35.26 16.90 12.58
CA GLY A 225 -36.49 16.41 11.98
C GLY A 225 -37.49 15.93 13.02
N PHE A 226 -37.05 15.18 14.04
CA PHE A 226 -37.90 14.74 15.13
C PHE A 226 -38.45 15.92 15.94
N PHE A 227 -37.64 16.96 16.17
CA PHE A 227 -38.09 18.20 16.81
C PHE A 227 -39.18 18.90 16.00
N ILE A 228 -38.98 19.05 14.69
CA ILE A 228 -39.97 19.65 13.78
C ILE A 228 -41.24 18.80 13.71
N LEU A 229 -41.10 17.48 13.65
CA LEU A 229 -42.24 16.55 13.62
C LEU A 229 -43.00 16.58 14.95
N CYS A 230 -42.30 16.70 16.09
CA CYS A 230 -42.91 16.89 17.40
C CYS A 230 -43.66 18.24 17.49
N CYS A 231 -43.04 19.33 17.05
CA CYS A 231 -43.70 20.64 16.94
C CYS A 231 -44.91 20.58 16.03
N SER A 232 -44.77 19.99 14.84
CA SER A 232 -45.85 19.82 13.86
C SER A 232 -46.97 18.93 14.42
N TRP A 233 -46.65 17.88 15.18
CA TRP A 233 -47.63 17.03 15.86
C TRP A 233 -48.37 17.77 16.98
N VAL A 234 -47.67 18.58 17.77
CA VAL A 234 -48.27 19.43 18.82
C VAL A 234 -49.16 20.49 18.18
N VAL A 235 -48.73 21.12 17.10
CA VAL A 235 -49.51 22.08 16.30
C VAL A 235 -50.71 21.36 15.67
N TYR A 236 -50.54 20.18 15.11
CA TYR A 236 -51.63 19.37 14.58
C TYR A 236 -52.68 19.05 15.67
N ARG A 237 -52.24 18.66 16.86
CA ARG A 237 -53.15 18.29 17.95
C ARG A 237 -53.79 19.52 18.63
N ARG A 238 -53.08 20.65 18.69
CA ARG A 238 -53.52 21.83 19.46
C ARG A 238 -54.07 22.96 18.59
N ILE A 239 -53.39 23.28 17.50
CA ILE A 239 -53.76 24.33 16.55
C ILE A 239 -54.84 23.84 15.56
N LEU A 240 -54.82 22.58 15.15
CA LEU A 240 -55.54 22.19 13.93
C LEU A 240 -57.05 22.00 14.12
N ARG A 241 -57.57 22.01 15.36
CA ARG A 241 -59.03 21.95 15.61
C ARG A 241 -59.69 23.28 15.90
N ARG A 242 -58.99 24.24 16.53
CA ARG A 242 -59.56 25.54 16.92
C ARG A 242 -59.00 26.68 16.07
N PRO A 243 -57.68 26.92 16.03
CA PRO A 243 -57.16 27.93 15.14
C PRO A 243 -57.21 27.54 13.68
N LEU A 244 -57.26 26.28 13.22
CA LEU A 244 -57.62 26.10 11.79
C LEU A 244 -59.03 26.62 11.48
N LYS A 245 -60.01 26.48 12.37
CA LYS A 245 -61.33 27.11 12.17
C LYS A 245 -61.23 28.63 12.17
N ILE A 246 -60.45 29.23 13.08
CA ILE A 246 -60.25 30.68 13.14
C ILE A 246 -59.36 31.19 12.00
N PHE A 247 -58.38 30.41 11.55
CA PHE A 247 -57.43 30.72 10.50
C PHE A 247 -58.07 30.48 9.15
N LEU A 248 -58.88 29.43 8.92
CA LEU A 248 -59.77 29.34 7.76
C LEU A 248 -60.86 30.41 7.80
N TRP A 249 -61.42 30.77 8.96
CA TRP A 249 -62.39 31.86 9.03
C TRP A 249 -61.73 33.21 8.73
N SER A 250 -60.52 33.44 9.24
CA SER A 250 -59.73 34.65 9.00
C SER A 250 -59.16 34.69 7.59
N PHE A 251 -58.69 33.55 7.05
CA PHE A 251 -58.29 33.42 5.64
C PHE A 251 -59.51 33.58 4.76
N PHE A 252 -60.63 32.93 5.03
CA PHE A 252 -61.85 33.09 4.21
C PHE A 252 -62.38 34.52 4.29
N LYS A 253 -62.31 35.18 5.45
CA LYS A 253 -62.72 36.59 5.59
C LYS A 253 -61.74 37.54 4.93
N ILE A 254 -60.43 37.32 5.03
CA ILE A 254 -59.42 38.13 4.31
C ILE A 254 -59.50 37.86 2.81
N PHE A 255 -59.73 36.62 2.38
CA PHE A 255 -59.88 36.24 0.98
C PHE A 255 -61.22 36.72 0.44
N ASN A 256 -62.28 36.83 1.24
CA ASN A 256 -63.56 37.41 0.82
C ASN A 256 -63.51 38.95 0.80
N ILE A 257 -62.78 39.60 1.73
CA ILE A 257 -62.48 41.04 1.65
C ILE A 257 -61.58 41.31 0.44
N PHE A 258 -60.55 40.48 0.21
CA PHE A 258 -59.59 40.64 -0.87
C PHE A 258 -60.25 40.29 -2.20
N ASN A 259 -61.08 39.26 -2.30
CA ASN A 259 -61.87 38.93 -3.49
C ASN A 259 -63.04 39.90 -3.71
N TRP A 260 -63.51 40.63 -2.70
CA TRP A 260 -64.44 41.74 -2.89
C TRP A 260 -63.71 43.02 -3.34
N LEU A 261 -62.49 43.24 -2.85
CA LEU A 261 -61.63 44.37 -3.20
C LEU A 261 -60.92 44.19 -4.56
N LEU A 262 -60.58 42.95 -4.93
CA LEU A 262 -60.01 42.56 -6.24
C LEU A 262 -61.11 42.10 -7.22
N GLY A 263 -62.26 41.62 -6.74
CA GLY A 263 -63.32 41.01 -7.56
C GLY A 263 -64.60 41.83 -7.64
N GLY A 264 -64.54 43.13 -7.36
CA GLY A 264 -65.52 44.12 -7.79
C GLY A 264 -65.42 44.42 -9.29
N GLY A 265 -65.41 43.40 -10.13
CA GLY A 265 -65.24 43.51 -11.58
C GLY A 265 -65.40 42.16 -12.26
N ARG A 266 -66.54 41.97 -12.94
CA ARG A 266 -66.90 40.77 -13.71
C ARG A 266 -65.75 40.29 -14.62
N SER A 267 -65.32 39.03 -14.47
CA SER A 267 -65.09 38.05 -15.57
C SER A 267 -64.50 36.76 -14.96
N LYS A 268 -65.23 35.65 -15.09
CA LYS A 268 -64.88 34.51 -15.97
C LYS A 268 -63.42 34.07 -15.86
N GLY A 269 -63.26 32.93 -15.17
CA GLY A 269 -62.25 31.89 -15.42
C GLY A 269 -60.81 32.34 -15.59
N LEU A 270 -59.99 32.18 -14.56
CA LEU A 270 -58.55 32.11 -14.75
C LEU A 270 -58.02 30.81 -14.16
N SER A 271 -57.58 29.97 -15.09
CA SER A 271 -57.11 28.61 -14.90
C SER A 271 -55.93 28.52 -13.94
N ALA A 272 -55.93 27.49 -13.10
CA ALA A 272 -54.87 27.14 -12.15
C ALA A 272 -53.48 26.90 -12.81
N THR A 273 -53.41 26.92 -14.14
CA THR A 273 -52.19 26.72 -14.93
C THR A 273 -51.18 27.88 -14.78
N GLY A 274 -51.62 29.12 -14.53
CA GLY A 274 -50.70 30.27 -14.44
C GLY A 274 -49.83 30.31 -13.17
N VAL A 275 -50.28 29.68 -12.08
CA VAL A 275 -49.57 29.67 -10.80
C VAL A 275 -48.45 28.62 -10.78
N LEU A 276 -48.65 27.50 -11.48
CA LEU A 276 -47.64 26.43 -11.55
C LEU A 276 -46.46 26.82 -12.44
N VAL A 277 -46.70 27.56 -13.53
CA VAL A 277 -45.65 28.00 -14.45
C VAL A 277 -44.69 29.00 -13.77
N SER A 278 -45.19 29.90 -12.90
CA SER A 278 -44.31 30.81 -12.15
C SER A 278 -43.44 30.10 -11.10
N SER A 279 -43.87 28.94 -10.60
CA SER A 279 -43.08 28.13 -9.65
C SER A 279 -41.94 27.36 -10.33
N VAL A 280 -42.13 26.94 -11.58
CA VAL A 280 -41.11 26.18 -12.33
C VAL A 280 -40.04 27.12 -12.89
N ILE A 281 -40.43 28.30 -13.39
CA ILE A 281 -39.49 29.31 -13.90
C ILE A 281 -38.58 29.84 -12.78
N ALA A 282 -39.09 29.98 -11.56
CA ALA A 282 -38.28 30.39 -10.41
C ALA A 282 -37.29 29.32 -9.95
N ALA A 283 -37.48 28.06 -10.33
CA ALA A 283 -36.59 26.95 -9.98
C ALA A 283 -35.47 26.71 -11.00
N THR A 284 -35.55 27.31 -12.20
CA THR A 284 -34.56 27.14 -13.27
C THR A 284 -33.64 28.34 -13.48
N THR A 285 -33.63 29.32 -12.58
CA THR A 285 -32.85 30.58 -12.72
C THR A 285 -31.33 30.42 -12.61
N GLU A 286 -30.78 29.21 -12.74
CA GLU A 286 -29.32 28.99 -12.81
C GLU A 286 -28.84 28.43 -14.16
N ILE A 287 -29.71 28.33 -15.18
CA ILE A 287 -29.28 27.90 -16.53
C ILE A 287 -29.59 29.02 -17.52
N ASP A 288 -28.53 29.73 -17.93
CA ASP A 288 -28.53 30.73 -19.00
C ASP A 288 -28.78 30.05 -20.36
N GLU A 289 -30.03 29.82 -20.74
CA GLU A 289 -30.38 29.56 -22.15
C GLU A 289 -31.80 30.07 -22.46
N TYR A 290 -31.85 31.26 -23.07
CA TYR A 290 -33.08 31.99 -23.39
C TYR A 290 -33.93 31.33 -24.49
N GLU A 291 -33.37 30.43 -25.29
CA GLU A 291 -34.10 29.77 -26.39
C GLU A 291 -34.89 28.53 -25.97
N THR A 292 -34.38 27.74 -25.02
CA THR A 292 -35.04 26.52 -24.53
C THR A 292 -36.30 26.84 -23.74
N THR A 293 -36.35 27.99 -23.09
CA THR A 293 -37.53 28.45 -22.33
C THR A 293 -38.73 28.81 -23.22
N LYS A 294 -38.50 29.28 -24.46
CA LYS A 294 -39.57 29.66 -25.39
C LYS A 294 -40.24 28.45 -26.05
N THR A 295 -39.44 27.47 -26.48
CA THR A 295 -39.96 26.21 -27.03
C THR A 295 -40.74 25.41 -25.99
N PHE A 296 -40.33 25.50 -24.72
CA PHE A 296 -41.08 24.94 -23.60
C PHE A 296 -42.46 25.57 -23.43
N LEU A 297 -42.52 26.90 -23.49
CA LEU A 297 -43.75 27.66 -23.26
C LEU A 297 -44.77 27.45 -24.39
N GLU A 298 -44.31 27.35 -25.65
CA GLU A 298 -45.18 27.07 -26.80
C GLU A 298 -45.73 25.64 -26.76
N THR A 299 -44.89 24.65 -26.43
CA THR A 299 -45.32 23.23 -26.34
C THR A 299 -46.36 23.01 -25.24
N PHE A 300 -46.22 23.71 -24.12
CA PHE A 300 -47.13 23.58 -22.98
C PHE A 300 -48.47 24.31 -23.19
N SER A 301 -48.49 25.36 -24.02
CA SER A 301 -49.70 26.13 -24.32
C SER A 301 -50.72 25.37 -25.20
N GLY A 302 -50.30 24.28 -25.86
CA GLY A 302 -51.13 23.49 -26.78
C GLY A 302 -51.73 22.21 -26.20
N MET A 303 -51.46 21.84 -24.93
CA MET A 303 -51.92 20.58 -24.35
C MET A 303 -52.99 20.81 -23.28
N GLU A 304 -54.21 20.37 -23.57
CA GLU A 304 -55.39 20.56 -22.72
C GLU A 304 -55.51 19.49 -21.61
N ASP A 305 -54.70 18.41 -21.66
CA ASP A 305 -54.73 17.31 -20.69
C ASP A 305 -53.53 17.33 -19.73
N SER A 306 -53.82 17.40 -18.42
CA SER A 306 -52.83 17.57 -17.35
C SER A 306 -51.87 16.39 -17.17
N ASN A 307 -52.20 15.19 -17.67
CA ASN A 307 -51.36 14.00 -17.48
C ASN A 307 -50.27 13.89 -18.55
N THR A 308 -50.56 14.25 -19.80
CA THR A 308 -49.57 14.26 -20.90
C THR A 308 -48.58 15.42 -20.74
N ALA A 309 -49.03 16.52 -20.14
CA ALA A 309 -48.19 17.65 -19.75
C ALA A 309 -47.15 17.27 -18.68
N ILE A 310 -47.50 16.39 -17.74
CA ILE A 310 -46.56 15.92 -16.70
C ILE A 310 -45.54 14.96 -17.29
N ASP A 311 -45.96 14.01 -18.13
CA ASP A 311 -45.04 13.06 -18.77
C ASP A 311 -44.03 13.77 -19.69
N THR A 312 -44.46 14.80 -20.42
CA THR A 312 -43.56 15.60 -21.28
C THR A 312 -42.59 16.47 -20.47
N LEU A 313 -43.01 17.02 -19.33
CA LEU A 313 -42.11 17.73 -18.40
C LEU A 313 -41.04 16.79 -17.83
N THR A 314 -41.41 15.57 -17.45
CA THR A 314 -40.43 14.60 -16.94
C THR A 314 -39.43 14.21 -17.99
N MET A 315 -39.87 14.01 -19.24
CA MET A 315 -38.99 13.63 -20.34
C MET A 315 -38.00 14.74 -20.71
N VAL A 316 -38.39 16.02 -20.62
CA VAL A 316 -37.47 17.12 -20.95
C VAL A 316 -36.53 17.47 -19.79
N VAL A 317 -36.96 17.32 -18.53
CA VAL A 317 -36.03 17.37 -17.39
C VAL A 317 -34.99 16.26 -17.50
N GLU A 318 -35.39 15.07 -17.95
CA GLU A 318 -34.47 13.96 -18.19
C GLU A 318 -33.49 14.23 -19.36
N SER A 319 -33.92 14.92 -20.42
CA SER A 319 -33.02 15.36 -21.51
C SER A 319 -32.07 16.50 -21.13
N LEU A 320 -32.52 17.42 -20.27
CA LEU A 320 -31.70 18.53 -19.77
C LEU A 320 -30.62 18.04 -18.80
N THR A 321 -30.94 17.06 -17.96
CA THR A 321 -29.97 16.44 -17.05
C THR A 321 -28.91 15.62 -17.80
N THR A 322 -29.28 14.91 -18.87
CA THR A 322 -28.32 14.19 -19.72
C THR A 322 -27.44 15.12 -20.55
N SER A 323 -28.00 16.20 -21.13
CA SER A 323 -27.21 17.22 -21.83
C SER A 323 -26.24 17.97 -20.91
N SER A 324 -26.68 18.28 -19.68
CA SER A 324 -25.80 18.86 -18.65
C SER A 324 -24.69 17.89 -18.24
N MET A 325 -24.96 16.58 -18.23
CA MET A 325 -23.97 15.56 -17.89
C MET A 325 -22.93 15.35 -19.00
N GLU A 326 -23.30 15.46 -20.28
CA GLU A 326 -22.33 15.43 -21.39
C GLU A 326 -21.41 16.66 -21.39
N ARG A 327 -21.92 17.87 -21.13
CA ARG A 327 -21.08 19.09 -21.04
C ARG A 327 -20.05 19.04 -19.91
N ILE A 328 -20.35 18.35 -18.80
CA ILE A 328 -19.41 18.20 -17.67
C ILE A 328 -18.31 17.18 -17.99
N VAL A 329 -18.53 16.26 -18.93
CA VAL A 329 -17.53 15.26 -19.36
C VAL A 329 -16.58 15.83 -20.41
N ASP A 330 -17.02 16.77 -21.25
CA ASP A 330 -16.16 17.46 -22.23
C ASP A 330 -15.28 18.57 -21.61
N GLU A 331 -15.56 19.00 -20.37
CA GLU A 331 -14.75 20.00 -19.63
C GLU A 331 -13.67 19.41 -18.70
N LEU A 332 -13.47 18.08 -18.73
CA LEU A 332 -12.43 17.35 -17.98
C LEU A 332 -11.42 16.70 -18.93
#